data_AF-A0A250FZJ3-F1
#
_entry.id   AF-A0A250FZJ3-F1
#
_cell.length_a   1.000
_cell.length_b   1.000
_cell.length_c   1.000
_cell.angle_alpha   90.00
_cell.angle_beta   90.00
_cell.angle_gamma   90.00
#
_symmetry.space_group_name_H-M   'P 1'
#
loop_
_entity.id
_entity.type
_entity.pdbx_description
1 polymer ?
#
loop_
_entity_poly.entity_id
_entity_poly.type
_entity_poly.pdbx_seq_one_letter_code
_entity_poly.pdbx_strand_id
1 'polypeptide(L)'
;MGKRFERNGRTFYEDLGNFRIGVGGFIGTHLKTKNFFRRNDDRVLQKYDFNTSDFVYGLSAYLGYKGNTLYFKYDLNPLFENNTPKQNIVSLGIRFDL
;
A
#
# COMPACT_ATOMS: atom_id res chain seq x y z
N MET A 1 10.45 -11.32 -28.45
CA MET A 1 10.42 -12.68 -29.03
C MET A 1 11.43 -13.54 -28.28
N GLY A 2 10.98 -14.41 -27.38
CA GLY A 2 11.86 -15.31 -26.62
C GLY A 2 12.25 -16.55 -27.42
N LYS A 3 13.50 -17.01 -27.27
CA LYS A 3 13.99 -18.21 -27.97
C LYS A 3 13.38 -19.46 -27.33
N ARG A 4 13.00 -20.43 -28.17
CA ARG A 4 12.42 -21.71 -27.76
C ARG A 4 13.54 -22.73 -27.62
N PHE A 5 13.59 -23.42 -26.49
CA PHE A 5 14.44 -24.60 -26.29
C PHE A 5 13.57 -25.78 -25.89
N GLU A 6 13.80 -26.92 -26.54
CA GLU A 6 13.01 -28.14 -26.37
C GLU A 6 13.93 -29.26 -25.83
N ARG A 7 13.60 -29.84 -24.68
CA ARG A 7 14.30 -31.00 -24.11
C ARG A 7 13.27 -32.00 -23.61
N ASN A 8 13.33 -33.24 -24.12
CA ASN A 8 12.47 -34.37 -23.72
C ASN A 8 10.96 -34.07 -23.81
N GLY A 9 10.49 -33.48 -24.90
CA GLY A 9 9.06 -33.29 -25.19
C GLY A 9 8.31 -32.35 -24.23
N ARG A 10 9.04 -31.65 -23.35
CA ARG A 10 8.49 -30.59 -22.51
C ARG A 10 9.07 -29.27 -23.01
N THR A 11 8.19 -28.42 -23.54
CA THR A 11 8.52 -27.04 -23.89
C THR A 11 8.75 -26.26 -22.61
N PHE A 12 10.01 -25.94 -22.32
CA PHE A 12 10.35 -25.02 -21.24
C PHE A 12 10.44 -23.62 -21.86
N TYR A 13 9.60 -22.71 -21.38
CA TYR A 13 9.75 -21.30 -21.68
C TYR A 13 10.91 -20.79 -20.82
N GLU A 14 12.00 -20.31 -21.44
CA GLU A 14 12.96 -19.47 -20.72
C GLU A 14 12.18 -18.24 -20.22
N ASP A 15 12.00 -18.16 -18.90
CA ASP A 15 11.24 -17.11 -18.24
C ASP A 15 11.90 -15.73 -18.48
N LEU A 16 11.50 -15.09 -19.59
CA LEU A 16 11.44 -13.63 -19.69
C LEU A 16 10.48 -13.04 -18.62
N GLY A 17 9.79 -13.89 -17.85
CA GLY A 17 8.74 -13.59 -16.86
C GLY A 17 9.19 -13.08 -15.49
N ASN A 18 10.41 -12.54 -15.37
CA ASN A 18 10.89 -11.97 -14.11
C ASN A 18 10.43 -10.54 -13.85
N PHE A 19 9.75 -9.89 -14.81
CA PHE A 19 9.21 -8.56 -14.68
C PHE A 19 7.68 -8.61 -14.47
N ARG A 20 7.20 -8.05 -13.37
CA ARG A 20 5.77 -7.98 -13.02
C ARG A 20 5.41 -6.51 -12.84
N ILE A 21 4.43 -6.01 -13.55
CA ILE A 21 3.93 -4.64 -13.36
C ILE A 21 2.43 -4.67 -13.20
N GLY A 22 1.91 -3.86 -12.30
CA GLY A 22 0.47 -3.65 -12.18
C GLY A 22 0.14 -2.29 -11.62
N VAL A 23 -1.00 -1.78 -12.01
CA VAL A 23 -1.59 -0.53 -11.50
C VAL A 23 -3.04 -0.81 -11.11
N GLY A 24 -3.53 -0.16 -10.06
CA GLY A 24 -4.88 -0.37 -9.56
C GLY A 24 -5.29 0.66 -8.53
N GLY A 25 -6.60 0.81 -8.32
CA GLY A 25 -7.14 1.62 -7.24
C GLY A 25 -7.15 0.85 -5.92
N PHE A 26 -7.09 1.56 -4.80
CA PHE A 26 -7.39 1.00 -3.50
C PHE A 26 -8.38 1.90 -2.75
N ILE A 27 -9.15 1.26 -1.88
CA ILE A 27 -10.03 1.92 -0.91
C ILE A 27 -9.74 1.32 0.46
N GLY A 28 -9.86 2.11 1.51
CA GLY A 28 -9.61 1.68 2.88
C GLY A 28 -10.26 2.63 3.87
N THR A 29 -10.20 2.25 5.15
CA THR A 29 -10.67 3.08 6.25
C THR A 29 -9.60 3.17 7.31
N HIS A 30 -9.43 4.35 7.91
CA HIS A 30 -8.55 4.53 9.06
C HIS A 30 -9.27 4.06 10.31
N LEU A 31 -8.74 3.04 10.99
CA LEU A 31 -9.27 2.59 12.27
C LEU A 31 -8.94 3.62 13.35
N LYS A 32 -9.95 4.31 13.88
CA LYS A 32 -9.76 5.21 15.03
C LYS A 32 -9.33 4.40 16.25
N THR A 33 -8.07 4.52 16.64
CA THR A 33 -7.55 3.92 17.87
C THR A 33 -8.10 4.66 19.08
N LYS A 34 -9.06 4.05 19.79
CA LYS A 34 -9.53 4.51 21.09
C LYS A 34 -8.61 3.95 22.18
N ASN A 35 -7.70 4.78 22.71
CA ASN A 35 -6.88 4.38 23.84
C ASN A 35 -7.63 4.59 25.16
N PHE A 36 -7.74 3.54 25.96
CA PHE A 36 -8.28 3.61 27.32
C PHE A 36 -7.12 3.77 28.31
N PHE A 37 -6.98 4.94 28.92
CA PHE A 37 -6.06 5.14 30.04
C PHE A 37 -6.84 5.10 31.35
N ARG A 38 -6.31 4.37 32.34
CA ARG A 38 -6.91 4.23 33.67
C ARG A 38 -6.03 4.98 34.67
N ARG A 39 -6.52 6.10 35.22
CA ARG A 39 -5.85 6.86 36.29
C ARG A 39 -6.83 7.02 37.44
N ASN A 40 -6.49 6.41 38.59
CA ASN A 40 -7.13 6.59 39.89
C ASN A 40 -8.68 6.59 39.86
N ASP A 41 -9.25 5.43 39.54
CA ASP A 41 -10.68 5.10 39.65
C ASP A 41 -11.69 5.83 38.73
N ASP A 42 -11.29 6.89 38.04
CA ASP A 42 -12.13 7.52 37.01
C ASP A 42 -11.77 7.06 35.58
N ARG A 43 -12.79 6.58 34.86
CA ARG A 43 -12.66 6.18 33.44
C ARG A 43 -12.69 7.42 32.55
N VAL A 44 -11.56 8.09 32.39
CA VAL A 44 -11.45 9.22 31.46
C VAL A 44 -11.22 8.71 30.03
N LEU A 45 -12.28 8.73 29.22
CA LEU A 45 -12.24 8.47 27.78
C LEU A 45 -11.67 9.69 27.05
N GLN A 46 -10.36 9.72 26.81
CA GLN A 46 -9.77 10.74 25.95
C GLN A 46 -9.87 10.28 24.49
N LYS A 47 -10.93 10.70 23.80
CA LYS A 47 -11.02 10.56 22.34
C LYS A 47 -10.01 11.52 21.73
N TYR A 48 -8.88 10.99 21.26
CA TYR A 48 -8.04 11.72 20.32
C TYR A 48 -8.77 11.72 18.97
N ASP A 49 -9.60 12.73 18.76
CA ASP A 49 -10.13 13.06 17.44
C ASP A 49 -9.00 13.74 16.66
N PHE A 50 -7.99 12.95 16.25
CA PHE A 50 -7.13 13.37 15.17
C PHE A 50 -8.07 13.59 13.97
N ASN A 51 -8.18 14.84 13.50
CA ASN A 51 -9.03 15.30 12.39
C ASN A 51 -8.58 14.72 11.03
N THR A 52 -8.23 13.44 11.03
CA THR A 52 -7.81 12.64 9.89
C THR A 52 -9.04 12.06 9.22
N SER A 53 -9.00 11.99 7.89
CA SER A 53 -10.10 11.46 7.10
C SER A 53 -10.32 9.96 7.39
N ASP A 54 -11.54 9.58 7.76
CA ASP A 54 -11.89 8.20 8.15
C ASP A 54 -11.85 7.20 6.99
N PHE A 55 -11.92 7.70 5.76
CA PHE A 55 -11.90 6.93 4.53
C PHE A 55 -10.71 7.36 3.67
N VAL A 56 -9.99 6.38 3.13
CA VAL A 56 -8.84 6.59 2.23
C VAL A 56 -9.12 5.92 0.89
N TYR A 57 -8.81 6.62 -0.19
CA TYR A 57 -8.88 6.05 -1.53
C TYR A 57 -7.76 6.62 -2.38
N GLY A 58 -7.25 5.80 -3.28
CA GLY A 58 -6.06 6.18 -4.02
C GLY A 58 -5.71 5.26 -5.16
N LEU A 59 -4.59 5.58 -5.78
CA LEU A 59 -3.97 4.80 -6.83
C LEU A 59 -2.75 4.06 -6.27
N SER A 60 -2.52 2.87 -6.79
CA SER A 60 -1.37 2.05 -6.45
C SER A 60 -0.75 1.48 -7.71
N ALA A 61 0.57 1.39 -7.72
CA ALA A 61 1.35 0.75 -8.75
C ALA A 61 2.39 -0.15 -8.09
N TYR A 62 2.70 -1.28 -8.72
CA TYR A 62 3.77 -2.16 -8.28
C TYR A 62 4.62 -2.60 -9.46
N LEU A 63 5.91 -2.72 -9.22
CA LEU A 63 6.93 -3.09 -10.19
C LEU A 63 7.87 -4.14 -9.57
N GLY A 64 7.71 -5.39 -9.98
CA GLY A 64 8.53 -6.52 -9.61
C GLY A 64 9.60 -6.83 -10.65
N TYR A 65 10.84 -7.02 -10.22
CA TYR A 65 11.93 -7.55 -11.03
C TYR A 65 12.82 -8.51 -10.24
N LYS A 66 12.87 -9.78 -10.67
CA LYS A 66 13.76 -10.83 -10.11
C LYS A 66 13.79 -10.87 -8.56
N GLY A 67 12.62 -10.90 -7.92
CA GLY A 67 12.49 -10.95 -6.45
C GLY A 67 12.40 -9.58 -5.75
N ASN A 68 12.75 -8.49 -6.43
CA ASN A 68 12.59 -7.14 -5.89
C ASN A 68 11.25 -6.57 -6.33
N THR A 69 10.43 -6.06 -5.43
CA THR A 69 9.16 -5.41 -5.78
C THR A 69 9.08 -4.00 -5.21
N LEU A 70 9.03 -3.01 -6.08
CA LEU A 70 8.75 -1.61 -5.73
C LEU A 70 7.23 -1.39 -5.72
N TYR A 71 6.73 -0.79 -4.66
CA TYR A 71 5.34 -0.40 -4.46
C TYR A 71 5.27 1.12 -4.38
N PHE A 72 4.36 1.69 -5.16
CA PHE A 72 4.02 3.10 -5.16
C PHE A 72 2.53 3.23 -4.83
N LYS A 73 2.17 4.10 -3.89
CA LYS A 73 0.78 4.43 -3.59
C LYS A 73 0.61 5.94 -3.48
N TYR A 74 -0.49 6.44 -3.98
CA TYR A 74 -0.87 7.83 -3.94
C TYR A 74 -2.29 7.98 -3.42
N ASP A 75 -2.42 8.64 -2.29
CA ASP A 75 -3.70 8.85 -1.62
C ASP A 75 -4.35 10.09 -2.24
N LEU A 76 -5.55 9.91 -2.80
CA LEU A 76 -6.30 10.98 -3.46
C LEU A 76 -7.09 11.82 -2.45
N ASN A 77 -7.43 11.23 -1.29
CA ASN A 77 -8.05 11.95 -0.20
C ASN A 77 -7.02 12.83 0.54
N PRO A 78 -7.43 14.02 1.01
CA PRO A 78 -6.59 14.83 1.88
C PRO A 78 -6.39 14.14 3.23
N LEU A 79 -5.19 14.26 3.80
CA LEU A 79 -4.85 13.68 5.10
C LEU A 79 -5.73 14.22 6.24
N PHE A 80 -6.15 15.48 6.16
CA PHE A 80 -6.97 16.16 7.16
C PHE A 80 -8.29 16.63 6.57
N GLU A 81 -9.38 16.46 7.31
CA GLU A 81 -10.75 16.73 6.84
C GLU A 81 -11.08 18.23 6.76
N ASN A 82 -10.27 19.11 7.39
CA ASN A 82 -10.52 20.56 7.44
C ASN A 82 -9.22 21.41 7.43
N ASN A 83 -8.38 21.33 6.38
CA ASN A 83 -7.22 22.23 6.27
C ASN A 83 -6.95 22.73 4.84
N THR A 84 -6.66 24.04 4.72
CA THR A 84 -6.54 24.80 3.45
C THR A 84 -5.17 24.71 2.76
N PRO A 85 -4.27 23.80 3.17
CA PRO A 85 -3.44 23.11 2.19
C PRO A 85 -3.81 21.62 2.12
N LYS A 86 -4.30 21.19 0.95
CA LYS A 86 -4.55 19.77 0.66
C LYS A 86 -3.22 19.03 0.62
N GLN A 87 -2.92 18.27 1.66
CA GLN A 87 -1.75 17.39 1.72
C GLN A 87 -2.19 15.97 1.40
N ASN A 88 -1.67 15.44 0.30
CA ASN A 88 -1.90 14.07 -0.13
C ASN A 88 -0.69 13.23 0.28
N ILE A 89 -0.93 12.01 0.76
CA ILE A 89 0.15 11.09 1.14
C ILE A 89 0.64 10.36 -0.10
N VAL A 90 1.97 10.32 -0.26
CA VAL A 90 2.64 9.43 -1.21
C VAL A 90 3.38 8.38 -0.41
N SER A 91 3.08 7.11 -0.64
CA SER A 91 3.77 5.99 0.00
C SER A 91 4.64 5.25 -1.02
N LEU A 92 5.90 5.04 -0.67
CA LEU A 92 6.87 4.26 -1.42
C LEU A 92 7.33 3.08 -0.55
N GLY A 93 7.34 1.88 -1.11
CA GLY A 93 7.81 0.68 -0.42
C GLY A 93 8.64 -0.19 -1.34
N ILE A 94 9.71 -0.79 -0.83
CA ILE A 94 10.49 -1.78 -1.56
C ILE A 94 10.41 -3.08 -0.77
N ARG A 95 10.09 -4.18 -1.46
CA ARG A 95 10.11 -5.53 -0.92
C ARG A 95 11.25 -6.29 -1.59
N PHE A 96 12.15 -6.84 -0.79
CA PHE A 96 13.17 -7.77 -1.22
C PHE A 96 12.71 -9.17 -0.84
N ASP A 97 12.44 -10.01 -1.83
CA ASP A 97 12.27 -11.45 -1.64
C ASP A 97 13.67 -12.05 -1.80
N LEU A 98 14.36 -12.29 -0.68
CA LEU A 98 15.75 -12.75 -0.61
C LEU A 98 15.81 -14.28 -0.48
#